data_AF-A0A7W0RVC0-F1
#
_entry.id   AF-A0A7W0RVC0-F1
#
_cell.length_a   1.000
_cell.length_b   1.000
_cell.length_c   1.000
_cell.angle_alpha   90.00
_cell.angle_beta   90.00
_cell.angle_gamma   90.00
#
_symmetry.space_group_name_H-M   'P 1'
#
loop_
_entity.id
_entity.type
_entity.pdbx_description
1 polymer ?
#
loop_
_entity_poly.entity_id
_entity_poly.type
_entity_poly.pdbx_seq_one_letter_code
_entity_poly.pdbx_strand_id
1 'polypeptide(L)'
;MMKKYIVLATALAFLSLSLAGSFYPNAIASAIFDSKVQPKGDIMLNKTAKTTKSPDKNQVPFNHETHSLKNYSADLKSVARCAECHHTDQPKEKLTGVLKTSERAAELTTALLEKADAAPVKSCMACHTHTDAKPASWPANPVVEYEDEGEVTLNNEEAYHRNCITCHESVKKIKADTTAPTGCAQCHSGK
;
A
#
# COMPACT_ATOMS: atom_id res chain seq x y z
N MET A 1 -45.28 35.86 -66.82
CA MET A 1 -44.56 35.04 -67.82
C MET A 1 -43.14 34.78 -67.30
N MET A 2 -42.74 33.50 -67.22
CA MET A 2 -41.38 32.95 -67.35
C MET A 2 -40.23 33.64 -66.56
N LYS A 3 -39.50 32.98 -65.66
CA LYS A 3 -38.57 31.89 -65.96
C LYS A 3 -38.07 31.22 -64.67
N LYS A 4 -37.91 29.90 -64.77
CA LYS A 4 -37.30 29.00 -63.79
C LYS A 4 -35.82 29.32 -63.61
N TYR A 5 -35.30 29.25 -62.38
CA TYR A 5 -33.90 28.87 -62.14
C TYR A 5 -33.84 27.86 -61.00
N ILE A 6 -33.62 26.61 -61.40
CA ILE A 6 -33.12 25.52 -60.58
C ILE A 6 -31.64 25.86 -60.33
N VAL A 7 -31.23 25.99 -59.06
CA VAL A 7 -29.82 25.89 -58.67
C VAL A 7 -29.72 24.75 -57.68
N LEU A 8 -29.27 23.63 -58.21
CA LEU A 8 -28.80 22.45 -57.51
C LEU A 8 -27.46 22.83 -56.85
N ALA A 9 -27.42 22.91 -55.52
CA ALA A 9 -26.16 23.02 -54.77
C ALA A 9 -25.98 21.74 -53.96
N THR A 10 -25.38 20.74 -54.61
CA THR A 10 -24.69 19.63 -53.95
C THR A 10 -23.50 20.18 -53.18
N ALA A 11 -23.58 20.18 -51.85
CA ALA A 11 -22.42 20.41 -50.99
C ALA A 11 -22.18 19.14 -50.15
N LEU A 12 -21.00 18.57 -50.37
CA LEU A 12 -20.46 17.37 -49.76
C LEU A 12 -20.64 17.36 -48.24
N ALA A 13 -21.30 16.33 -47.72
CA ALA A 13 -21.13 15.92 -46.33
C ALA A 13 -19.73 15.30 -46.18
N PHE A 14 -18.75 16.12 -45.80
CA PHE A 14 -17.48 15.62 -45.25
C PHE A 14 -17.79 14.97 -43.90
N LEU A 15 -17.94 13.65 -43.91
CA LEU A 15 -17.94 12.82 -42.71
C LEU A 15 -16.50 12.80 -42.17
N SER A 16 -16.13 13.81 -41.39
CA SER A 16 -14.91 13.77 -40.58
C SER A 16 -15.12 12.75 -39.47
N LEU A 17 -14.75 11.50 -39.77
CA LEU A 17 -14.57 10.45 -38.79
C LEU A 17 -13.42 10.86 -37.87
N SER A 18 -13.75 11.70 -36.90
CA SER A 18 -12.89 12.00 -35.77
C SER A 18 -12.81 10.70 -34.98
N LEU A 19 -11.71 9.97 -35.15
CA LEU A 19 -11.25 9.04 -34.14
C LEU A 19 -11.03 9.87 -32.88
N ALA A 20 -12.08 9.98 -32.06
CA ALA A 20 -11.96 10.24 -30.65
C ALA A 20 -11.14 9.07 -30.10
N GLY A 21 -9.82 9.21 -30.19
CA GLY A 21 -8.88 8.42 -29.42
C GLY A 21 -9.34 8.54 -27.99
N SER A 22 -10.01 7.49 -27.52
CA SER A 22 -10.38 7.35 -26.13
C SER A 22 -9.05 7.27 -25.39
N PHE A 23 -8.57 8.43 -24.94
CA PHE A 23 -7.61 8.51 -23.85
C PHE A 23 -8.35 7.99 -22.62
N TYR A 24 -8.50 6.68 -22.54
CA TYR A 24 -8.62 6.03 -21.25
C TYR A 24 -7.31 6.38 -20.54
N PRO A 25 -7.31 7.20 -19.47
CA PRO A 25 -6.14 7.24 -18.63
C PRO A 25 -5.87 5.79 -18.24
N ASN A 26 -4.64 5.33 -18.50
CA ASN A 26 -4.16 4.04 -18.05
C ASN A 26 -4.46 3.93 -16.55
N ALA A 27 -5.55 3.26 -16.20
CA ALA A 27 -5.88 2.81 -14.85
C ALA A 27 -4.93 1.68 -14.40
N ILE A 28 -3.71 1.66 -14.94
CA ILE A 28 -2.64 0.71 -14.62
C ILE A 28 -1.82 1.32 -13.47
N ALA A 29 -2.47 1.60 -12.35
CA ALA A 29 -1.81 2.04 -11.12
C ALA A 29 -2.61 1.77 -9.83
N SER A 30 -3.89 1.37 -9.88
CA SER A 30 -4.70 1.19 -8.66
C SER A 30 -4.60 -0.20 -8.01
N ALA A 31 -3.83 -1.14 -8.55
CA ALA A 31 -3.59 -2.42 -7.88
C ALA A 31 -2.37 -2.34 -6.96
N ILE A 32 -2.28 -1.30 -6.12
CA ILE A 32 -1.27 -1.21 -5.05
C ILE A 32 -1.90 -1.82 -3.79
N PHE A 33 -2.31 -3.08 -3.95
CA PHE A 33 -2.87 -4.04 -3.00
C PHE A 33 -3.80 -3.49 -1.90
N ASP A 34 -4.90 -2.86 -2.30
CA ASP A 34 -6.05 -2.64 -1.42
C ASP A 34 -6.89 -3.94 -1.36
N SER A 35 -7.16 -4.46 -0.16
CA SER A 35 -7.92 -5.71 -0.01
C SER A 35 -8.78 -5.75 1.24
N LYS A 36 -9.97 -6.38 1.15
CA LYS A 36 -10.78 -6.76 2.32
C LYS A 36 -10.42 -8.15 2.86
N VAL A 37 -9.60 -8.88 2.13
CA VAL A 37 -9.22 -10.26 2.44
C VAL A 37 -7.72 -10.30 2.73
N GLN A 38 -7.37 -10.92 3.84
CA GLN A 38 -5.98 -11.18 4.18
C GLN A 38 -5.31 -12.00 3.06
N PRO A 39 -4.14 -11.58 2.55
CA PRO A 39 -3.38 -12.38 1.61
C PRO A 39 -3.03 -13.75 2.19
N LYS A 40 -3.20 -14.81 1.40
CA LYS A 40 -2.81 -16.17 1.76
C LYS A 40 -1.39 -16.44 1.30
N GLY A 41 -0.64 -17.21 2.11
CA GLY A 41 0.75 -17.53 1.80
C GLY A 41 1.66 -16.29 1.76
N ASP A 42 2.76 -16.42 1.03
CA ASP A 42 3.79 -15.39 0.95
C ASP A 42 3.42 -14.33 -0.11
N ILE A 43 3.45 -13.08 0.31
CA ILE A 43 3.48 -11.92 -0.58
C ILE A 43 4.92 -11.40 -0.66
N MET A 44 5.29 -10.84 -1.81
CA MET A 44 6.62 -10.25 -1.99
C MET A 44 6.54 -8.75 -1.71
N LEU A 45 7.17 -8.30 -0.63
CA LEU A 45 7.39 -6.88 -0.36
C LEU A 45 8.52 -6.39 -1.25
N ASN A 46 8.30 -5.24 -1.91
CA ASN A 46 9.18 -4.73 -2.95
C ASN A 46 9.42 -3.22 -2.82
N LYS A 47 10.48 -2.75 -3.48
CA LYS A 47 10.85 -1.33 -3.50
C LYS A 47 9.93 -0.49 -4.39
N THR A 48 9.34 -1.07 -5.43
CA THR A 48 8.44 -0.34 -6.34
C THR A 48 7.16 -1.12 -6.57
N ALA A 49 6.02 -0.44 -6.72
CA ALA A 49 4.74 -1.10 -6.95
C ALA A 49 4.64 -1.82 -8.32
N LYS A 50 5.68 -1.72 -9.16
CA LYS A 50 5.72 -2.33 -10.49
C LYS A 50 6.10 -3.81 -10.39
N THR A 51 5.05 -4.61 -10.20
CA THR A 51 4.95 -6.06 -10.47
C THR A 51 5.58 -7.00 -9.44
N THR A 52 4.84 -8.08 -9.17
CA THR A 52 5.32 -9.34 -8.55
C THR A 52 6.17 -10.20 -9.50
N LYS A 53 6.49 -9.68 -10.70
CA LYS A 53 7.10 -10.43 -11.81
C LYS A 53 8.53 -9.97 -12.15
N SER A 54 9.02 -8.89 -11.56
CA SER A 54 10.41 -8.46 -11.74
C SER A 54 11.28 -9.13 -10.67
N PRO A 55 12.40 -9.77 -11.01
CA PRO A 55 13.36 -10.31 -10.05
C PRO A 55 14.14 -9.16 -9.42
N ASP A 56 13.47 -8.35 -8.60
CA ASP A 56 14.17 -7.49 -7.67
C ASP A 56 14.80 -8.41 -6.63
N LYS A 57 16.13 -8.49 -6.66
CA LYS A 57 16.92 -9.34 -5.76
C LYS A 57 16.70 -8.99 -4.29
N ASN A 58 16.10 -7.84 -4.01
CA ASN A 58 15.85 -7.34 -2.67
C ASN A 58 14.40 -7.57 -2.20
N GLN A 59 13.61 -8.41 -2.88
CA GLN A 59 12.28 -8.80 -2.40
C GLN A 59 12.35 -9.54 -1.06
N VAL A 60 11.38 -9.25 -0.20
CA VAL A 60 11.22 -9.91 1.09
C VAL A 60 9.91 -10.69 1.06
N PRO A 61 9.93 -12.03 1.19
CA PRO A 61 8.70 -12.79 1.37
C PRO A 61 8.10 -12.46 2.73
N PHE A 62 6.80 -12.14 2.75
CA PHE A 62 6.04 -11.84 3.95
C PHE A 62 4.76 -12.66 3.98
N ASN A 63 4.43 -13.23 5.14
CA ASN A 63 3.28 -14.11 5.30
C ASN A 63 2.33 -13.56 6.35
N HIS A 64 1.15 -13.08 5.93
CA HIS A 64 0.16 -12.53 6.85
C HIS A 64 -0.37 -13.59 7.82
N GLU A 65 -0.67 -14.81 7.35
CA GLU A 65 -1.25 -15.88 8.18
C GLU A 65 -0.33 -16.24 9.35
N THR A 66 0.97 -16.23 9.10
CA THR A 66 1.97 -16.47 10.14
C THR A 66 2.01 -15.37 11.19
N HIS A 67 1.82 -14.09 10.81
CA HIS A 67 1.87 -12.97 11.76
C HIS A 67 0.53 -12.72 12.48
N SER A 68 -0.61 -12.99 11.82
CA SER A 68 -1.95 -12.72 12.37
C SER A 68 -2.63 -13.91 13.03
N LEU A 69 -2.14 -15.15 12.85
CA LEU A 69 -2.74 -16.35 13.44
C LEU A 69 -1.83 -17.05 14.47
N LYS A 70 -0.53 -16.73 14.50
CA LYS A 70 0.39 -17.27 15.51
C LYS A 70 0.67 -16.22 16.58
N ASN A 71 1.16 -16.66 17.74
CA ASN A 71 1.50 -15.79 18.88
C ASN A 71 2.80 -14.99 18.63
N TYR A 72 2.80 -14.19 17.56
CA TYR A 72 3.93 -13.40 17.08
C TYR A 72 3.78 -11.90 17.38
N SER A 73 2.84 -11.52 18.25
CA SER A 73 2.88 -10.18 18.84
C SER A 73 4.13 -10.01 19.71
N ALA A 74 4.45 -8.77 20.06
CA ALA A 74 5.63 -8.42 20.85
C ALA A 74 5.66 -9.11 22.22
N ASP A 75 4.52 -9.55 22.76
CA ASP A 75 4.44 -10.27 24.03
C ASP A 75 4.68 -11.79 23.94
N LEU A 76 4.81 -12.34 22.72
CA LEU A 76 4.92 -13.77 22.41
C LEU A 76 3.77 -14.66 22.92
N LYS A 77 2.65 -14.06 23.29
CA LYS A 77 1.47 -14.72 23.88
C LYS A 77 0.20 -14.47 23.09
N SER A 78 0.13 -13.35 22.39
CA SER A 78 -1.01 -12.94 21.58
C SER A 78 -0.67 -12.92 20.09
N VAL A 79 -1.73 -13.02 19.27
CA VAL A 79 -1.64 -12.80 17.84
C VAL A 79 -1.43 -11.31 17.56
N ALA A 80 -0.64 -10.97 16.54
CA ALA A 80 -0.45 -9.57 16.18
C ALA A 80 -1.78 -8.97 15.70
N ARG A 81 -2.15 -7.82 16.26
CA ARG A 81 -3.35 -7.09 15.84
C ARG A 81 -3.13 -6.42 14.50
N CYS A 82 -4.18 -6.26 13.71
CA CYS A 82 -4.07 -5.63 12.40
C CYS A 82 -3.47 -4.21 12.48
N ALA A 83 -3.87 -3.45 13.51
CA ALA A 83 -3.37 -2.09 13.75
C ALA A 83 -1.92 -2.02 14.24
N GLU A 84 -1.27 -3.14 14.58
CA GLU A 84 0.18 -3.15 14.87
C GLU A 84 1.02 -2.91 13.60
N CYS A 85 0.50 -3.26 12.42
CA CYS A 85 1.17 -3.00 11.14
C CYS A 85 0.39 -1.97 10.30
N HIS A 86 -0.94 -2.12 10.21
CA HIS A 86 -1.83 -1.15 9.55
C HIS A 86 -2.18 -0.02 10.52
N HIS A 87 -1.15 0.71 10.93
CA HIS A 87 -1.21 1.62 12.07
C HIS A 87 -2.12 2.85 11.87
N THR A 88 -2.56 3.14 10.65
CA THR A 88 -3.57 4.18 10.37
C THR A 88 -5.00 3.66 10.42
N ASP A 89 -5.19 2.34 10.34
CA ASP A 89 -6.50 1.68 10.34
C ASP A 89 -7.04 1.49 11.79
N GLN A 90 -6.97 2.55 12.58
CA GLN A 90 -7.44 2.60 13.97
C GLN A 90 -8.01 3.98 14.34
N PRO A 91 -8.83 4.10 15.41
CA PRO A 91 -9.39 5.37 15.86
C PRO A 91 -8.32 6.37 16.25
N LYS A 92 -8.63 7.66 16.10
CA LYS A 92 -7.71 8.76 16.44
C LYS A 92 -7.22 8.69 17.88
N GLU A 93 -8.08 8.24 18.80
CA GLU A 93 -7.80 8.11 20.24
C GLU A 93 -6.83 6.97 20.56
N LYS A 94 -6.54 6.09 19.60
CA LYS A 94 -5.59 4.98 19.73
C LYS A 94 -4.22 5.29 19.12
N LEU A 95 -4.09 6.40 18.40
CA LEU A 95 -2.81 6.81 17.83
C LEU A 95 -1.83 7.22 18.94
N THR A 96 -0.60 6.73 18.86
CA THR A 96 0.46 7.00 19.84
C THR A 96 1.75 7.49 19.17
N GLY A 97 2.58 8.23 19.90
CA GLY A 97 3.89 8.68 19.41
C GLY A 97 3.78 9.53 18.14
N VAL A 98 4.55 9.16 17.12
CA VAL A 98 4.61 9.84 15.81
C VAL A 98 3.39 9.59 14.91
N LEU A 99 2.50 8.68 15.29
CA LEU A 99 1.30 8.38 14.51
C LEU A 99 0.24 9.47 14.68
N LYS A 100 -0.10 10.16 13.59
CA LYS A 100 -1.08 11.28 13.61
C LYS A 100 -2.27 11.10 12.68
N THR A 101 -2.25 10.10 11.79
CA THR A 101 -3.32 9.87 10.82
C THR A 101 -4.17 8.66 11.18
N SER A 102 -5.49 8.85 11.15
CA SER A 102 -6.50 7.80 11.33
C SER A 102 -7.35 7.71 10.07
N GLU A 103 -7.52 6.50 9.55
CA GLU A 103 -8.34 6.17 8.38
C GLU A 103 -9.64 5.44 8.80
N ARG A 104 -9.83 5.14 10.10
CA ARG A 104 -10.99 4.41 10.61
C ARG A 104 -11.48 4.92 11.95
N ALA A 105 -12.80 4.97 12.11
CA ALA A 105 -13.46 5.26 13.40
C ALA A 105 -13.44 4.07 14.38
N ALA A 106 -13.15 2.86 13.89
CA ALA A 106 -13.03 1.64 14.69
C ALA A 106 -11.73 0.93 14.32
N GLU A 107 -11.17 0.18 15.25
CA GLU A 107 -9.94 -0.57 15.01
C GLU A 107 -10.15 -1.70 14.00
N LEU A 108 -9.17 -1.87 13.11
CA LEU A 108 -9.18 -2.93 12.13
C LEU A 108 -9.17 -4.31 12.78
N THR A 109 -10.17 -5.11 12.42
CA THR A 109 -10.32 -6.52 12.79
C THR A 109 -10.86 -7.29 11.59
N THR A 110 -10.74 -8.61 11.60
CA THR A 110 -11.35 -9.48 10.59
C THR A 110 -12.87 -9.31 10.55
N ALA A 111 -13.52 -9.28 11.72
CA ALA A 111 -14.96 -9.02 11.85
C ALA A 111 -15.39 -7.65 11.29
N LEU A 112 -14.53 -6.61 11.40
CA LEU A 112 -14.81 -5.34 10.76
C LEU A 112 -14.82 -5.45 9.23
N LEU A 113 -13.89 -6.23 8.66
CA LEU A 113 -13.75 -6.40 7.20
C LEU A 113 -14.84 -7.26 6.55
N GLU A 114 -15.53 -8.10 7.33
CA GLU A 114 -16.67 -8.89 6.87
C GLU A 114 -17.91 -8.04 6.57
N LYS A 115 -17.97 -6.80 7.08
CA LYS A 115 -19.10 -5.90 6.81
C LYS A 115 -19.11 -5.48 5.35
N ALA A 116 -20.31 -5.42 4.76
CA ALA A 116 -20.48 -5.07 3.35
C ALA A 116 -19.88 -3.69 3.01
N ASP A 117 -20.04 -2.73 3.92
CA ASP A 117 -19.58 -1.34 3.82
C ASP A 117 -18.13 -1.12 4.29
N ALA A 118 -17.42 -2.16 4.74
CA ALA A 118 -16.05 -2.02 5.20
C ALA A 118 -15.15 -1.46 4.09
N ALA A 119 -14.34 -0.44 4.40
CA ALA A 119 -13.29 0.00 3.48
C ALA A 119 -12.18 -1.07 3.40
N PRO A 120 -11.61 -1.34 2.20
CA PRO A 120 -10.46 -2.23 2.07
C PRO A 120 -9.28 -1.71 2.88
N VAL A 121 -8.41 -2.62 3.29
CA VAL A 121 -7.13 -2.30 3.93
C VAL A 121 -6.15 -1.89 2.84
N LYS A 122 -5.48 -0.76 3.04
CA LYS A 122 -4.48 -0.23 2.10
C LYS A 122 -3.12 -0.88 2.35
N SER A 123 -2.35 -1.07 1.30
CA SER A 123 -0.93 -1.45 1.46
C SER A 123 -0.09 -0.27 1.97
N CYS A 124 1.07 -0.55 2.55
CA CYS A 124 2.02 0.48 3.00
C CYS A 124 2.33 1.49 1.89
N MET A 125 2.48 0.99 0.66
CA MET A 125 2.84 1.79 -0.51
C MET A 125 1.73 2.71 -1.02
N ALA A 126 0.51 2.62 -0.48
CA ALA A 126 -0.52 3.61 -0.74
C ALA A 126 -0.13 4.99 -0.16
N CYS A 127 0.63 5.01 0.93
CA CYS A 127 1.09 6.23 1.63
C CYS A 127 2.62 6.39 1.65
N HIS A 128 3.36 5.27 1.74
CA HIS A 128 4.82 5.21 1.82
C HIS A 128 5.37 4.69 0.50
N THR A 129 5.56 5.55 -0.49
CA THR A 129 6.15 5.16 -1.78
C THR A 129 7.66 5.28 -1.76
N HIS A 130 8.31 4.72 -2.78
CA HIS A 130 9.74 4.96 -3.02
C HIS A 130 10.01 6.47 -3.21
N THR A 131 11.24 6.91 -2.90
CA THR A 131 11.66 8.33 -2.86
C THR A 131 11.26 9.14 -4.10
N ASP A 132 11.24 8.52 -5.28
CA ASP A 132 10.95 9.21 -6.55
C ASP A 132 9.50 9.01 -7.03
N ALA A 133 8.66 8.39 -6.21
CA ALA A 133 7.27 8.11 -6.52
C ALA A 133 6.31 8.91 -5.63
N LYS A 134 5.20 9.36 -6.21
CA LYS A 134 4.12 10.02 -5.48
C LYS A 134 3.19 8.98 -4.85
N PRO A 135 2.82 9.10 -3.56
CA PRO A 135 1.81 8.23 -2.96
C PRO A 135 0.45 8.36 -3.63
N ALA A 136 -0.30 7.26 -3.63
CA ALA A 136 -1.66 7.24 -4.16
C ALA A 136 -2.66 7.92 -3.22
N SER A 137 -2.45 7.77 -1.90
CA SER A 137 -3.37 8.29 -0.88
C SER A 137 -3.03 9.72 -0.47
N TRP A 138 -1.76 10.10 -0.45
CA TRP A 138 -1.27 11.35 0.17
C TRP A 138 -0.49 12.22 -0.81
N PRO A 139 -0.37 13.55 -0.56
CA PRO A 139 0.31 14.46 -1.47
C PRO A 139 1.81 14.18 -1.63
N ALA A 140 2.45 13.66 -0.56
CA ALA A 140 3.85 13.28 -0.50
C ALA A 140 4.05 12.18 0.55
N ASN A 141 5.25 11.55 0.57
CA ASN A 141 5.62 10.64 1.64
C ASN A 141 5.53 11.36 2.99
N PRO A 142 5.03 10.70 4.05
CA PRO A 142 4.97 11.28 5.38
C PRO A 142 6.36 11.65 5.89
N VAL A 143 6.39 12.75 6.63
CA VAL A 143 7.57 13.24 7.34
C VAL A 143 7.23 13.24 8.83
N VAL A 144 8.09 12.65 9.64
CA VAL A 144 7.92 12.53 11.10
C VAL A 144 9.18 12.97 11.80
N GLU A 145 9.03 13.58 12.98
CA GLU A 145 10.15 13.93 13.85
C GLU A 145 10.34 12.83 14.89
N TYR A 146 11.54 12.26 14.98
CA TYR A 146 11.97 11.38 16.08
C TYR A 146 12.93 12.14 17.00
N GLU A 147 12.86 11.87 18.31
CA GLU A 147 13.65 12.61 19.32
C GLU A 147 15.17 12.45 19.12
N ASP A 148 15.61 11.31 18.60
CA ASP A 148 16.99 10.88 18.45
C ASP A 148 17.52 10.97 17.01
N GLU A 149 16.64 11.07 16.02
CA GLU A 149 17.00 11.09 14.59
C GLU A 149 16.63 12.41 13.88
N GLY A 150 15.78 13.24 14.51
CA GLY A 150 15.20 14.43 13.89
C GLY A 150 14.17 14.08 12.82
N GLU A 151 14.10 14.92 11.79
CA GLU A 151 13.11 14.79 10.72
C GLU A 151 13.46 13.63 9.77
N VAL A 152 12.55 12.66 9.65
CA VAL A 152 12.67 11.48 8.79
C VAL A 152 11.50 11.43 7.80
N THR A 153 11.83 11.31 6.52
CA THR A 153 10.83 10.99 5.48
C THR A 153 10.58 9.48 5.45
N LEU A 154 9.37 9.06 5.81
CA LEU A 154 8.95 7.66 5.79
C LEU A 154 8.53 7.24 4.38
N ASN A 155 9.50 6.96 3.51
CA ASN A 155 9.28 6.21 2.28
C ASN A 155 9.01 4.72 2.59
N ASN A 156 8.79 3.87 1.58
CA ASN A 156 8.55 2.44 1.83
C ASN A 156 9.73 1.72 2.51
N GLU A 157 10.96 2.10 2.18
CA GLU A 157 12.17 1.48 2.74
C GLU A 157 12.22 1.71 4.26
N GLU A 158 12.04 2.96 4.68
CA GLU A 158 11.96 3.33 6.10
C GLU A 158 10.76 2.67 6.79
N ALA A 159 9.58 2.70 6.17
CA ALA A 159 8.37 2.13 6.75
C ALA A 159 8.51 0.61 7.00
N TYR A 160 9.05 -0.14 6.03
CA TYR A 160 9.27 -1.57 6.19
C TYR A 160 10.36 -1.86 7.23
N HIS A 161 11.53 -1.21 7.15
CA HIS A 161 12.63 -1.49 8.07
C HIS A 161 12.24 -1.18 9.51
N ARG A 162 11.64 -0.02 9.78
CA ARG A 162 11.22 0.33 11.14
C ARG A 162 10.15 -0.63 11.67
N ASN A 163 9.09 -0.87 10.91
CA ASN A 163 8.00 -1.73 11.37
C ASN A 163 8.47 -3.19 11.63
N CYS A 164 9.21 -3.77 10.68
CA CYS A 164 9.64 -5.16 10.77
C CYS A 164 10.75 -5.35 11.81
N ILE A 165 11.82 -4.53 11.73
CA ILE A 165 13.01 -4.71 12.58
C ILE A 165 12.69 -4.39 14.03
N THR A 166 11.96 -3.30 14.33
CA THR A 166 11.63 -2.94 15.71
C THR A 166 10.84 -4.05 16.41
N CYS A 167 9.85 -4.64 15.72
CA CYS A 167 9.10 -5.77 16.28
C CYS A 167 10.01 -7.00 16.49
N HIS A 168 10.78 -7.39 15.48
CA HIS A 168 11.66 -8.57 15.57
C HIS A 168 12.74 -8.42 16.65
N GLU A 169 13.32 -7.24 16.80
CA GLU A 169 14.28 -6.95 17.87
C GLU A 169 13.63 -6.99 19.25
N SER A 170 12.40 -6.48 19.40
CA SER A 170 11.65 -6.58 20.67
C SER A 170 11.44 -8.05 21.06
N VAL A 171 11.08 -8.89 20.08
CA VAL A 171 10.93 -10.33 20.26
C VAL A 171 12.28 -10.98 20.60
N LYS A 172 13.38 -10.60 19.95
CA LYS A 172 14.72 -11.13 20.23
C LYS A 172 15.18 -10.82 21.67
N LYS A 173 14.84 -9.65 22.21
CA LYS A 173 15.13 -9.27 23.59
C LYS A 173 14.40 -10.15 24.60
N ILE A 174 13.20 -10.62 24.28
CA ILE A 174 12.39 -11.50 25.14
C ILE A 174 12.78 -12.96 24.96
N LYS A 175 13.02 -13.37 23.70
CA LYS A 175 13.35 -14.74 23.30
C LYS A 175 14.58 -14.76 22.39
N ALA A 176 15.74 -14.93 23.01
CA ALA A 176 17.03 -14.88 22.31
C ALA A 176 17.20 -15.98 21.22
N ASP A 177 16.54 -17.12 21.35
CA ASP A 177 16.55 -18.24 20.39
C ASP A 177 15.45 -18.13 19.31
N THR A 178 14.73 -17.01 19.24
CA THR A 178 13.73 -16.77 18.18
C THR A 178 14.35 -16.80 16.78
N THR A 179 13.54 -17.21 15.81
CA THR A 179 13.85 -17.18 14.37
C THR A 179 13.45 -15.86 13.71
N ALA A 180 12.94 -14.88 14.46
CA ALA A 180 12.62 -13.55 13.94
C ALA A 180 13.91 -12.91 13.34
N PRO A 181 13.91 -12.56 12.05
CA PRO A 181 15.10 -12.04 11.39
C PRO A 181 15.36 -10.59 11.78
N THR A 182 16.60 -10.27 12.16
CA THR A 182 17.01 -8.89 12.50
C THR A 182 18.14 -8.37 11.61
N GLY A 183 18.86 -9.26 10.91
CA GLY A 183 19.91 -8.91 9.96
C GLY A 183 19.43 -8.87 8.51
N CYS A 184 20.11 -8.08 7.68
CA CYS A 184 19.72 -7.83 6.29
C CYS A 184 19.52 -9.12 5.48
N ALA A 185 20.49 -10.02 5.50
CA ALA A 185 20.46 -11.29 4.76
C ALA A 185 19.45 -12.31 5.33
N GLN A 186 18.92 -12.08 6.53
CA GLN A 186 17.88 -12.92 7.12
C GLN A 186 16.49 -12.54 6.59
N CYS A 187 16.30 -11.30 6.13
CA CYS A 187 15.07 -10.83 5.48
C CYS A 187 15.17 -10.86 3.95
N HIS A 188 16.27 -10.33 3.41
CA HIS A 188 16.51 -10.27 1.97
C HIS A 188 17.29 -11.50 1.54
N SER A 189 16.61 -12.45 0.91
CA SER A 189 17.20 -13.67 0.34
C SER A 189 18.05 -13.42 -0.92
N GLY A 190 18.45 -12.17 -1.19
CA GLY A 190 19.26 -11.77 -2.32
C GLY A 190 20.70 -12.27 -2.25
N LYS A 191 21.00 -13.29 -3.05
CA LYS A 191 22.30 -13.38 -3.75
C LYS A 191 22.17 -12.71 -5.14
#